data_AF-A0A931V0F6-F1
#
_entry.id   AF-A0A931V0F6-F1
#
_cell.length_a   1.000
_cell.length_b   1.000
_cell.length_c   1.000
_cell.angle_alpha   90.00
_cell.angle_beta   90.00
_cell.angle_gamma   90.00
#
_symmetry.space_group_name_H-M   'P 1'
#
loop_
_entity.id
_entity.type
_entity.pdbx_description
1 polymer ?
#
loop_
_entity_poly.entity_id
_entity_poly.type
_entity_poly.pdbx_seq_one_letter_code
_entity_poly.pdbx_strand_id
1 'polypeptide(L)'
;MRRTLVLLAGLAASTAGCNSLTGAGDLELVDCIDCAPDSSTSPPDTTSPVDTTAEGSAADTSRDDTTASDTIDAAPEAGVDASDASDASDARDAADAADAADAPRICKGDLTCDDGNACTADRCVFGSCTSTVIDLDGDGEAPTTGACGPDCYDGNKAVFSKQTTYFTVAYTTAAGTVSFDYDCNGSDEPQYTTLGKCAPVSGKCTLTAGWSGTVVPSCGKSAQWLTGCTPYFTGACLPSAVTRVQSCR
;
A
#
# COMPACT_ATOMS: atom_id res chain seq x y z
N MET A 1 32.14 -2.94 -43.69
CA MET A 1 31.36 -3.29 -42.48
C MET A 1 32.33 -3.79 -41.42
N ARG A 2 32.71 -2.95 -40.45
CA ARG A 2 33.64 -3.33 -39.37
C ARG A 2 32.81 -3.75 -38.15
N ARG A 3 32.96 -4.99 -37.69
CA ARG A 3 32.38 -5.47 -36.43
C ARG A 3 33.40 -5.26 -35.32
N THR A 4 33.08 -4.38 -34.39
CA THR A 4 33.84 -4.17 -33.15
C THR A 4 33.46 -5.26 -32.17
N LEU A 5 34.43 -6.10 -31.81
CA LEU A 5 34.31 -7.15 -30.80
C LEU A 5 34.69 -6.53 -29.45
N VAL A 6 33.74 -6.44 -28.52
CA VAL A 6 34.00 -5.98 -27.14
C VAL A 6 34.13 -7.22 -26.26
N LEU A 7 35.36 -7.51 -25.80
CA LEU A 7 35.63 -8.45 -24.71
C LEU A 7 35.44 -7.72 -23.38
N LEU A 8 34.51 -8.18 -22.54
CA LEU A 8 34.49 -7.85 -21.11
C LEU A 8 35.01 -9.05 -20.31
N ALA A 9 36.11 -8.82 -19.60
CA ALA A 9 36.71 -9.74 -18.65
C ALA A 9 35.93 -9.73 -17.32
N GLY A 10 35.80 -10.92 -16.71
CA GLY A 10 34.99 -11.17 -15.53
C GLY A 10 35.61 -10.70 -14.22
N LEU A 11 34.72 -10.41 -13.27
CA LEU A 11 35.01 -10.42 -11.84
C LEU A 11 34.31 -11.64 -11.22
N ALA A 12 35.07 -12.46 -10.51
CA ALA A 12 34.58 -13.59 -9.73
C ALA A 12 34.17 -13.13 -8.33
N ALA A 13 33.03 -13.60 -7.83
CA ALA A 13 32.70 -13.57 -6.41
C ALA A 13 32.06 -14.90 -5.99
N SER A 14 32.50 -15.34 -4.81
CA SER A 14 32.42 -16.67 -4.22
C SER A 14 31.03 -17.07 -3.71
N THR A 15 30.67 -18.34 -3.86
CA THR A 15 29.50 -18.99 -3.26
C THR A 15 29.89 -19.75 -1.98
N ALA A 16 29.31 -19.37 -0.84
CA ALA A 16 29.02 -20.26 0.29
C ALA A 16 27.48 -20.38 0.34
N GLY A 17 26.80 -21.51 0.46
CA GLY A 17 27.16 -22.81 1.02
C GLY A 17 26.14 -23.12 2.11
N CYS A 18 24.95 -23.62 1.74
CA CYS A 18 23.95 -24.08 2.72
C CYS A 18 23.92 -25.60 2.75
N ASN A 19 24.32 -26.15 3.90
CA ASN A 19 24.28 -27.56 4.25
C ASN A 19 22.84 -28.07 4.38
N SER A 20 22.65 -29.31 3.93
CA SER A 20 21.45 -30.12 4.11
C SER A 20 21.41 -30.65 5.56
N LEU A 21 20.30 -30.41 6.27
CA LEU A 21 20.00 -31.09 7.54
C LEU A 21 19.07 -32.26 7.24
N THR A 22 19.60 -33.47 7.36
CA THR A 22 18.83 -34.71 7.53
C THR A 22 18.69 -34.99 9.01
N GLY A 23 17.46 -34.91 9.53
CA GLY A 23 17.11 -35.33 10.88
C GLY A 23 15.82 -36.11 10.83
N ALA A 24 15.94 -37.44 10.93
CA ALA A 24 14.85 -38.38 11.04
C ALA A 24 14.23 -38.33 12.44
N GLY A 25 12.91 -38.43 12.53
CA GLY A 25 12.21 -38.65 13.78
C GLY A 25 10.73 -38.30 13.67
N ASP A 26 9.90 -39.30 13.91
CA ASP A 26 8.47 -39.25 14.19
C ASP A 26 7.50 -39.10 13.01
N LEU A 27 7.14 -40.28 12.51
CA LEU A 27 5.93 -40.60 11.77
C LEU A 27 4.70 -40.33 12.66
N GLU A 28 4.06 -39.17 12.50
CA GLU A 28 2.62 -39.06 12.78
C GLU A 28 1.83 -39.36 11.50
N LEU A 29 0.99 -40.39 11.63
CA LEU A 29 0.05 -40.88 10.64
C LEU A 29 -1.09 -39.86 10.52
N VAL A 30 -0.93 -38.87 9.65
CA VAL A 30 -2.03 -37.96 9.29
C VAL A 30 -2.89 -38.66 8.23
N ASP A 31 -4.08 -39.09 8.65
CA ASP A 31 -5.14 -39.57 7.77
C ASP A 31 -5.45 -38.51 6.71
N CYS A 32 -5.14 -38.85 5.45
CA CYS A 32 -5.60 -38.10 4.29
C CYS A 32 -7.08 -38.43 4.09
N ILE A 33 -7.97 -37.58 4.61
CA ILE A 33 -9.37 -37.55 4.21
C ILE A 33 -9.44 -37.13 2.74
N ASP A 34 -10.01 -38.03 1.94
CA ASP A 34 -10.42 -37.84 0.56
C ASP A 34 -11.29 -36.58 0.40
N CYS A 35 -10.74 -35.54 -0.22
CA CYS A 35 -11.52 -34.51 -0.89
C CYS A 35 -11.54 -34.82 -2.39
N ALA A 36 -12.60 -35.49 -2.83
CA ALA A 36 -12.91 -35.64 -4.25
C ALA A 36 -13.08 -34.24 -4.91
N PRO A 37 -12.54 -34.01 -6.11
CA PRO A 37 -12.86 -32.81 -6.88
C PRO A 37 -14.25 -32.98 -7.51
N ASP A 38 -15.22 -32.20 -7.03
CA ASP A 38 -16.53 -32.08 -7.65
C ASP A 38 -16.37 -31.38 -9.00
N SER A 39 -16.41 -32.17 -10.07
CA SER A 39 -16.33 -31.70 -11.45
C SER A 39 -17.69 -31.13 -11.87
N SER A 40 -17.94 -29.85 -11.57
CA SER A 40 -19.01 -29.07 -12.19
C SER A 40 -18.43 -27.94 -13.03
N THR A 41 -18.12 -28.27 -14.28
CA THR A 41 -17.83 -27.28 -15.32
C THR A 41 -19.16 -26.72 -15.82
N SER A 42 -19.54 -25.54 -15.33
CA SER A 42 -20.54 -24.71 -16.01
C SER A 42 -19.83 -23.86 -17.07
N PRO A 43 -20.32 -23.81 -18.32
CA PRO A 43 -19.74 -22.96 -19.36
C PRO A 43 -19.96 -21.47 -19.01
N PRO A 44 -19.03 -20.56 -19.38
CA PRO A 44 -19.24 -19.14 -19.24
C PRO A 44 -20.33 -18.67 -20.22
N ASP A 45 -21.35 -18.03 -19.65
CA ASP A 45 -22.44 -17.39 -20.37
C ASP A 45 -21.90 -16.15 -21.11
N THR A 46 -21.75 -16.26 -22.43
CA THR A 46 -21.33 -15.18 -23.31
C THR A 46 -22.48 -14.20 -23.51
N THR A 47 -22.61 -13.22 -22.62
CA THR A 47 -23.41 -12.03 -22.89
C THR A 47 -22.58 -11.03 -23.69
N SER A 48 -23.14 -10.64 -24.82
CA SER A 48 -22.54 -9.72 -25.80
C SER A 48 -22.43 -8.30 -25.24
N PRO A 49 -21.40 -7.52 -25.62
CA PRO A 49 -21.36 -6.10 -25.30
C PRO A 49 -22.42 -5.35 -26.11
N VAL A 50 -23.32 -4.67 -25.40
CA VAL A 50 -24.20 -3.64 -25.97
C VAL A 50 -23.35 -2.42 -26.27
N ASP A 51 -23.13 -2.21 -27.56
CA ASP A 51 -22.59 -0.99 -28.13
C ASP A 51 -23.52 0.19 -27.78
N THR A 52 -23.06 1.07 -26.89
CA THR A 52 -23.74 2.34 -26.62
C THR A 52 -22.81 3.46 -27.01
N THR A 53 -22.89 3.80 -28.30
CA THR A 53 -22.45 5.08 -28.83
C THR A 53 -23.33 6.18 -28.22
N ALA A 54 -22.73 7.04 -27.40
CA ALA A 54 -23.31 8.32 -27.02
C ALA A 54 -22.26 9.41 -27.22
N GLU A 55 -22.35 10.03 -28.40
CA GLU A 55 -21.82 11.36 -28.67
C GLU A 55 -22.48 12.37 -27.72
N GLY A 56 -21.69 13.28 -27.15
CA GLY A 56 -22.22 14.25 -26.19
C GLY A 56 -21.28 15.43 -25.90
N SER A 57 -21.28 16.38 -26.84
CA SER A 57 -21.09 17.83 -26.70
C SER A 57 -20.02 18.41 -25.76
N ALA A 58 -19.14 19.18 -26.41
CA ALA A 58 -18.39 20.28 -25.83
C ALA A 58 -19.29 21.40 -25.25
N ALA A 59 -18.92 21.88 -24.08
CA ALA A 59 -19.15 23.24 -23.57
C ALA A 59 -17.98 23.47 -22.58
N ASP A 60 -16.94 24.22 -22.90
CA ASP A 60 -16.89 25.69 -22.97
C ASP A 60 -17.82 26.38 -21.98
N THR A 61 -17.27 26.69 -20.79
CA THR A 61 -17.43 28.03 -20.20
C THR A 61 -16.19 28.36 -19.37
N SER A 62 -15.38 29.26 -19.93
CA SER A 62 -14.55 30.19 -19.18
C SER A 62 -15.29 30.83 -18.00
N ARG A 63 -14.64 30.91 -16.83
CA ARG A 63 -14.92 31.79 -15.68
C ARG A 63 -13.91 31.46 -14.59
N ASP A 64 -13.38 32.37 -13.80
CA ASP A 64 -13.20 33.81 -13.88
C ASP A 64 -12.09 34.03 -12.85
N ASP A 65 -11.01 34.67 -13.29
CA ASP A 65 -9.88 35.06 -12.47
C ASP A 65 -10.31 36.25 -11.61
N THR A 66 -10.56 36.01 -10.33
CA THR A 66 -10.66 37.09 -9.32
C THR A 66 -9.58 36.89 -8.27
N THR A 67 -8.43 37.48 -8.55
CA THR A 67 -7.47 37.96 -7.57
C THR A 67 -8.14 38.92 -6.59
N ALA A 68 -8.59 38.42 -5.45
CA ALA A 68 -8.89 39.25 -4.27
C ALA A 68 -7.59 39.44 -3.48
N SER A 69 -6.96 40.57 -3.77
CA SER A 69 -5.87 41.16 -2.98
C SER A 69 -6.47 41.82 -1.75
N ASP A 70 -6.54 41.10 -0.62
CA ASP A 70 -6.82 41.71 0.69
C ASP A 70 -5.51 41.86 1.47
N THR A 71 -4.97 43.07 1.35
CA THR A 71 -4.06 43.68 2.31
C THR A 71 -4.81 43.88 3.63
N ILE A 72 -4.49 43.08 4.65
CA ILE A 72 -4.87 43.39 6.03
C ILE A 72 -3.74 44.22 6.64
N ASP A 73 -4.08 45.48 6.83
CA ASP A 73 -3.31 46.50 7.52
C ASP A 73 -2.97 46.11 8.96
N ALA A 74 -1.74 46.46 9.32
CA ALA A 74 -1.23 46.52 10.67
C ALA A 74 -1.96 47.60 11.49
N ALA A 75 -2.39 47.26 12.71
CA ALA A 75 -2.76 48.21 13.76
C ALA A 75 -2.60 47.54 15.14
N PRO A 76 -2.53 48.29 16.26
CA PRO A 76 -1.30 48.40 17.04
C PRO A 76 -1.37 47.74 18.42
N GLU A 77 -0.17 47.52 18.96
CA GLU A 77 0.20 47.23 20.36
C GLU A 77 -0.74 47.90 21.38
N ALA A 78 -1.70 47.13 21.92
CA ALA A 78 -2.41 47.49 23.14
C ALA A 78 -1.66 46.86 24.32
N GLY A 79 -0.83 47.68 24.98
CA GLY A 79 -0.22 47.35 26.25
C GLY A 79 -1.30 47.05 27.28
N VAL A 80 -1.27 45.82 27.81
CA VAL A 80 -2.09 45.42 28.95
C VAL A 80 -1.23 45.62 30.19
N ASP A 81 -1.65 46.61 30.98
CA ASP A 81 -1.03 47.08 32.20
C ASP A 81 -1.01 45.98 33.26
N ALA A 82 0.19 45.58 33.66
CA ALA A 82 0.43 44.59 34.71
C ALA A 82 0.44 45.29 36.07
N SER A 83 -0.73 45.69 36.56
CA SER A 83 -0.89 46.13 37.94
C SER A 83 -2.30 45.95 38.44
N ASP A 84 -2.74 44.70 38.58
CA ASP A 84 -3.72 44.39 39.63
C ASP A 84 -3.47 42.99 40.20
N ALA A 85 -2.43 42.93 41.03
CA ALA A 85 -2.10 41.81 41.88
C ALA A 85 -2.60 42.10 43.29
N SER A 86 -3.92 42.13 43.49
CA SER A 86 -4.51 42.15 44.83
C SER A 86 -5.97 41.72 44.83
N ASP A 87 -6.26 40.49 44.41
CA ASP A 87 -7.43 39.79 44.95
C ASP A 87 -7.11 38.30 45.15
N ALA A 88 -6.62 38.02 46.36
CA ALA A 88 -6.20 36.70 46.84
C ALA A 88 -7.23 36.11 47.82
N SER A 89 -8.53 36.38 47.64
CA SER A 89 -9.60 35.82 48.49
C SER A 89 -10.42 34.69 47.87
N ASP A 90 -10.25 34.37 46.58
CA ASP A 90 -11.06 33.32 45.92
C ASP A 90 -10.30 32.00 45.72
N ALA A 91 -9.26 31.75 46.52
CA ALA A 91 -8.50 30.49 46.53
C ALA A 91 -9.28 29.29 47.10
N ARG A 92 -10.60 29.41 47.34
CA ARG A 92 -11.46 28.30 47.75
C ARG A 92 -12.26 27.67 46.60
N ASP A 93 -12.32 28.32 45.43
CA ASP A 93 -12.99 27.75 44.24
C ASP A 93 -12.04 27.00 43.30
N ALA A 94 -10.72 27.05 43.55
CA ALA A 94 -9.73 26.28 42.80
C ALA A 94 -9.62 24.81 43.26
N ALA A 95 -10.19 24.44 44.41
CA ALA A 95 -10.17 23.07 44.91
C ALA A 95 -11.32 22.21 44.33
N ASP A 96 -12.42 22.81 43.90
CA ASP A 96 -13.56 22.09 43.30
C ASP A 96 -13.36 21.74 41.82
N ALA A 97 -12.38 22.34 41.14
CA ALA A 97 -12.01 21.95 39.78
C ALA A 97 -11.19 20.65 39.74
N ALA A 98 -10.53 20.28 40.84
CA ALA A 98 -9.75 19.04 40.92
C ALA A 98 -10.62 17.81 41.23
N ASP A 99 -11.77 17.99 41.90
CA ASP A 99 -12.68 16.89 42.27
C ASP A 99 -13.67 16.54 41.14
N ALA A 100 -13.79 17.39 40.12
CA ALA A 100 -14.52 17.07 38.89
C ALA A 100 -13.78 16.06 37.99
N ALA A 101 -12.52 15.72 38.30
CA ALA A 101 -11.72 14.77 37.53
C ALA A 101 -11.98 13.29 37.88
N ASP A 102 -12.68 13.01 39.00
CA ASP A 102 -12.94 11.64 39.48
C ASP A 102 -14.43 11.24 39.48
N ALA A 103 -15.30 12.12 38.97
CA ALA A 103 -16.64 11.68 38.60
C ALA A 103 -16.52 10.62 37.48
N PRO A 104 -17.23 9.48 37.55
CA PRO A 104 -17.24 8.51 36.46
C PRO A 104 -17.55 9.29 35.18
N ARG A 105 -16.71 9.09 34.14
CA ARG A 105 -16.82 9.74 32.82
C ARG A 105 -18.12 9.34 32.14
N ILE A 106 -19.24 9.78 32.71
CA ILE A 106 -20.57 9.65 32.15
C ILE A 106 -20.67 10.78 31.16
N CYS A 107 -20.43 10.47 29.90
CA CYS A 107 -20.64 11.43 28.83
C CYS A 107 -22.12 11.88 28.85
N LYS A 108 -22.34 13.19 28.70
CA LYS A 108 -23.68 13.81 28.62
C LYS A 108 -24.03 14.22 27.19
N GLY A 109 -23.28 13.73 26.22
CA GLY A 109 -23.39 14.00 24.78
C GLY A 109 -22.05 13.78 24.07
N ASP A 110 -22.05 13.81 22.74
CA ASP A 110 -20.87 13.49 21.92
C ASP A 110 -19.72 14.47 22.16
N LEU A 111 -19.99 15.76 22.40
CA LEU A 111 -18.96 16.76 22.71
C LEU A 111 -18.20 16.49 24.02
N THR A 112 -18.81 15.78 24.97
CA THR A 112 -18.13 15.36 26.23
C THR A 112 -17.37 14.05 26.08
N CYS A 113 -17.39 13.47 24.88
CA CYS A 113 -16.83 12.18 24.56
C CYS A 113 -15.61 12.25 23.63
N ASP A 114 -15.28 13.45 23.17
CA ASP A 114 -14.07 13.74 22.40
C ASP A 114 -12.84 13.31 23.20
N ASP A 115 -12.13 12.28 22.73
CA ASP A 115 -10.89 11.80 23.33
C ASP A 115 -9.66 12.60 22.83
N GLY A 116 -9.90 13.63 22.00
CA GLY A 116 -8.89 14.45 21.35
C GLY A 116 -8.23 13.77 20.16
N ASN A 117 -8.69 12.58 19.76
CA ASN A 117 -8.14 11.81 18.65
C ASN A 117 -9.00 12.03 17.40
N ALA A 118 -8.48 12.83 16.46
CA ALA A 118 -9.14 13.10 15.18
C ALA A 118 -9.41 11.86 14.31
N CYS A 119 -8.86 10.71 14.69
CA CYS A 119 -8.89 9.46 13.93
C CYS A 119 -10.00 8.52 14.41
N THR A 120 -10.73 8.91 15.47
CA THR A 120 -11.87 8.17 16.00
C THR A 120 -13.13 9.00 15.86
N ALA A 121 -14.23 8.32 15.55
CA ALA A 121 -15.56 8.86 15.74
C ALA A 121 -15.98 8.56 17.18
N ASP A 122 -16.05 9.60 18.00
CA ASP A 122 -16.47 9.50 19.38
C ASP A 122 -18.00 9.56 19.49
N ARG A 123 -18.56 8.62 20.25
CA ARG A 123 -19.99 8.54 20.52
C ARG A 123 -20.26 8.26 21.98
N CYS A 124 -21.22 8.96 22.53
CA CYS A 124 -21.72 8.68 23.87
C CYS A 124 -22.86 7.65 23.81
N VAL A 125 -22.61 6.42 24.26
CA VAL A 125 -23.57 5.32 24.23
C VAL A 125 -23.90 4.86 25.65
N PHE A 126 -25.13 5.11 26.11
CA PHE A 126 -25.62 4.80 27.47
C PHE A 126 -24.76 5.38 28.61
N GLY A 127 -24.21 6.58 28.40
CA GLY A 127 -23.33 7.22 29.38
C GLY A 127 -21.90 6.65 29.39
N SER A 128 -21.55 5.77 28.45
CA SER A 128 -20.18 5.33 28.22
C SER A 128 -19.65 5.90 26.91
N CYS A 129 -18.41 6.33 26.92
CA CYS A 129 -17.74 6.76 25.69
C CYS A 129 -17.27 5.58 24.85
N THR A 130 -17.62 5.60 23.58
CA THR A 130 -17.14 4.66 22.57
C THR A 130 -16.44 5.44 21.48
N SER A 131 -15.14 5.20 21.31
CA SER A 131 -14.32 5.77 20.24
C SER A 131 -14.05 4.67 19.22
N THR A 132 -14.59 4.82 18.02
CA THR A 132 -14.39 3.86 16.92
C THR A 132 -13.48 4.46 15.89
N VAL A 133 -12.50 3.70 15.41
CA VAL A 133 -11.64 4.13 14.29
C VAL A 133 -12.52 4.54 13.12
N ILE A 134 -12.19 5.69 12.52
CA ILE A 134 -12.75 6.09 11.23
C ILE A 134 -12.04 5.22 10.19
N ASP A 135 -12.77 4.23 9.68
CA ASP A 135 -12.30 3.21 8.73
C ASP A 135 -13.37 3.10 7.64
N LEU A 136 -13.15 3.80 6.52
CA LEU A 136 -14.16 3.98 5.47
C LEU A 136 -14.26 2.75 4.56
N ASP A 137 -13.17 2.02 4.36
CA ASP A 137 -13.14 0.84 3.49
C ASP A 137 -13.21 -0.52 4.24
N GLY A 138 -13.06 -0.49 5.56
CA GLY A 138 -13.21 -1.64 6.44
C GLY A 138 -11.96 -2.52 6.54
N ASP A 139 -10.75 -2.00 6.33
CA ASP A 139 -9.49 -2.73 6.50
C ASP A 139 -8.99 -2.80 7.97
N GLY A 140 -9.62 -2.04 8.86
CA GLY A 140 -9.29 -1.95 10.28
C GLY A 140 -8.21 -0.93 10.62
N GLU A 141 -7.82 -0.07 9.69
CA GLU A 141 -6.88 1.03 9.87
C GLU A 141 -7.57 2.39 9.66
N ALA A 142 -6.94 3.45 10.17
CA ALA A 142 -7.46 4.82 10.04
C ALA A 142 -6.70 5.55 8.92
N PRO A 143 -7.33 6.50 8.23
CA PRO A 143 -6.68 7.26 7.15
C PRO A 143 -5.46 8.05 7.62
N THR A 144 -4.43 8.14 6.78
CA THR A 144 -3.17 8.88 6.99
C THR A 144 -3.35 10.41 7.00
N THR A 145 -4.58 10.92 6.97
CA THR A 145 -4.83 12.36 6.98
C THR A 145 -4.47 12.97 8.33
N GLY A 146 -3.28 13.57 8.42
CA GLY A 146 -2.78 14.26 9.62
C GLY A 146 -1.91 13.36 10.50
N ALA A 147 -2.28 13.22 11.78
CA ALA A 147 -1.62 12.33 12.74
C ALA A 147 -2.30 10.95 12.84
N CYS A 148 -3.21 10.67 11.90
CA CYS A 148 -4.09 9.52 11.95
C CYS A 148 -3.52 8.33 11.21
N GLY A 149 -3.52 7.16 11.85
CA GLY A 149 -3.27 5.83 11.28
C GLY A 149 -2.11 5.66 10.30
N PRO A 150 -1.94 4.45 9.75
CA PRO A 150 -0.97 4.19 8.70
C PRO A 150 -1.62 3.81 7.35
N ASP A 151 -2.95 3.88 7.21
CA ASP A 151 -3.63 3.61 5.94
C ASP A 151 -3.52 4.84 5.01
N CYS A 152 -2.79 4.67 3.92
CA CYS A 152 -2.50 5.70 2.95
C CYS A 152 -3.64 5.93 1.94
N TYR A 153 -4.66 5.07 1.91
CA TYR A 153 -5.84 5.22 1.06
C TYR A 153 -7.10 4.45 1.53
N ASP A 154 -7.81 5.04 2.48
CA ASP A 154 -9.11 4.68 3.08
C ASP A 154 -10.31 4.49 2.10
N GLY A 155 -10.07 4.61 0.79
CA GLY A 155 -11.05 4.30 -0.25
C GLY A 155 -10.89 2.88 -0.82
N ASN A 156 -9.94 2.09 -0.32
CA ASN A 156 -9.58 0.79 -0.87
C ASN A 156 -8.96 -0.13 0.18
N LYS A 157 -9.80 -1.05 0.68
CA LYS A 157 -9.47 -2.07 1.69
C LYS A 157 -8.23 -2.94 1.42
N ALA A 158 -7.72 -2.94 0.20
CA ALA A 158 -6.48 -3.63 -0.13
C ALA A 158 -5.22 -2.84 0.24
N VAL A 159 -5.33 -1.54 0.53
CA VAL A 159 -4.22 -0.60 0.78
C VAL A 159 -4.16 -0.33 2.28
N PHE A 160 -3.24 -0.99 2.99
CA PHE A 160 -3.09 -0.83 4.45
C PHE A 160 -1.70 -1.26 4.90
N SER A 161 -1.24 -0.76 6.04
CA SER A 161 0.17 -0.85 6.47
C SER A 161 0.76 -2.25 6.66
N LYS A 162 -0.11 -3.28 6.67
CA LYS A 162 0.25 -4.69 6.87
C LYS A 162 -0.07 -5.54 5.65
N GLN A 163 -0.33 -4.93 4.49
CA GLN A 163 -0.60 -5.68 3.27
C GLN A 163 0.63 -6.50 2.88
N THR A 164 0.40 -7.75 2.48
CA THR A 164 1.48 -8.68 2.06
C THR A 164 1.30 -9.23 0.66
N THR A 165 0.14 -8.97 0.04
CA THR A 165 -0.21 -9.40 -1.31
C THR A 165 0.36 -8.45 -2.34
N TYR A 166 0.73 -8.99 -3.51
CA TYR A 166 1.17 -8.19 -4.65
C TYR A 166 0.05 -8.07 -5.69
N PHE A 167 -0.09 -6.89 -6.27
CA PHE A 167 -1.14 -6.54 -7.22
C PHE A 167 -0.54 -6.12 -8.56
N THR A 168 -1.24 -6.45 -9.65
CA THR A 168 -0.83 -6.08 -11.02
C THR A 168 -1.49 -4.80 -11.52
N VAL A 169 -2.46 -4.28 -10.77
CA VAL A 169 -3.25 -3.10 -11.08
C VAL A 169 -2.89 -2.03 -10.05
N ALA A 170 -2.60 -0.82 -10.49
CA ALA A 170 -2.40 0.32 -9.60
C ALA A 170 -3.74 0.78 -9.03
N TYR A 171 -3.75 1.26 -7.80
CA TYR A 171 -4.88 2.05 -7.30
C TYR A 171 -4.67 3.54 -7.61
N THR A 172 -5.74 4.32 -7.56
CA THR A 172 -5.69 5.78 -7.69
C THR A 172 -6.02 6.39 -6.34
N THR A 173 -5.13 7.21 -5.81
CA THR A 173 -5.33 7.91 -4.53
C THR A 173 -6.45 8.94 -4.63
N ALA A 174 -6.90 9.47 -3.49
CA ALA A 174 -7.86 10.59 -3.45
C ALA A 174 -7.35 11.85 -4.20
N ALA A 175 -6.02 12.01 -4.34
CA ALA A 175 -5.40 13.10 -5.09
C ALA A 175 -5.33 12.83 -6.61
N GLY A 176 -5.79 11.67 -7.08
CA GLY A 176 -5.75 11.28 -8.49
C GLY A 176 -4.40 10.72 -8.94
N THR A 177 -3.46 10.46 -8.02
CA THR A 177 -2.16 9.84 -8.36
C THR A 177 -2.29 8.33 -8.41
N VAL A 178 -1.62 7.68 -9.36
CA VAL A 178 -1.54 6.21 -9.41
C VAL A 178 -0.42 5.72 -8.50
N SER A 179 -0.66 4.63 -7.76
CA SER A 179 0.30 4.05 -6.81
C SER A 179 0.23 2.52 -6.80
N PHE A 180 1.35 1.87 -6.46
CA PHE A 180 1.41 0.46 -6.12
C PHE A 180 1.79 0.21 -4.67
N ASP A 181 2.01 1.24 -3.86
CA ASP A 181 2.24 1.18 -2.41
C ASP A 181 0.95 0.77 -1.68
N TYR A 182 0.67 -0.53 -1.72
CA TYR A 182 -0.45 -1.19 -1.08
C TYR A 182 -0.16 -1.48 0.40
N ASP A 183 1.10 -1.45 0.83
CA ASP A 183 1.49 -1.61 2.24
C ASP A 183 1.85 -0.29 2.95
N CYS A 184 1.56 0.84 2.32
CA CYS A 184 1.67 2.20 2.85
C CYS A 184 3.03 2.54 3.48
N ASN A 185 4.11 1.96 2.94
CA ASN A 185 5.47 2.18 3.42
C ASN A 185 6.16 3.38 2.72
N GLY A 186 5.50 3.98 1.73
CA GLY A 186 5.98 5.10 0.93
C GLY A 186 6.78 4.71 -0.31
N SER A 187 6.83 3.42 -0.69
CA SER A 187 7.60 2.91 -1.83
C SER A 187 6.91 1.74 -2.52
N ASP A 188 6.80 1.82 -3.85
CA ASP A 188 6.37 0.69 -4.68
C ASP A 188 7.42 -0.45 -4.67
N GLU A 189 7.07 -1.62 -4.16
CA GLU A 189 7.92 -2.81 -4.06
C GLU A 189 7.62 -3.86 -5.15
N PRO A 190 8.55 -4.14 -6.07
CA PRO A 190 8.36 -5.19 -7.07
C PRO A 190 8.44 -6.60 -6.49
N GLN A 191 7.44 -7.44 -6.79
CA GLN A 191 7.39 -8.87 -6.40
C GLN A 191 8.65 -9.65 -6.81
N TYR A 192 9.14 -9.41 -8.03
CA TYR A 192 10.30 -10.07 -8.60
C TYR A 192 11.39 -9.06 -8.96
N THR A 193 12.51 -9.14 -8.24
CA THR A 193 13.69 -8.26 -8.42
C THR A 193 14.82 -8.90 -9.22
N THR A 194 14.65 -10.14 -9.68
CA THR A 194 15.70 -10.91 -10.34
C THR A 194 15.59 -10.88 -11.87
N LEU A 195 16.73 -10.71 -12.52
CA LEU A 195 16.87 -10.93 -13.96
C LEU A 195 17.04 -12.43 -14.24
N GLY A 196 16.30 -12.92 -15.23
CA GLY A 196 16.39 -14.29 -15.70
C GLY A 196 17.62 -14.51 -16.56
N LYS A 197 18.13 -15.74 -16.55
CA LYS A 197 19.26 -16.16 -17.39
C LYS A 197 19.02 -17.54 -17.96
N CYS A 198 19.27 -17.70 -19.26
CA CYS A 198 19.37 -19.01 -19.90
C CYS A 198 20.78 -19.14 -20.46
N ALA A 199 21.57 -20.07 -19.91
CA ALA A 199 22.98 -20.19 -20.27
C ALA A 199 23.48 -21.64 -20.21
N PRO A 200 24.48 -22.00 -21.02
CA PRO A 200 25.15 -23.29 -20.92
C PRO A 200 26.03 -23.34 -19.66
N VAL A 201 25.81 -24.32 -18.80
CA VAL A 201 26.63 -24.64 -17.62
C VAL A 201 27.03 -26.11 -17.72
N SER A 202 28.33 -26.38 -17.84
CA SER A 202 28.88 -27.74 -17.98
C SER A 202 28.23 -28.58 -19.09
N GLY A 203 27.99 -27.95 -20.25
CA GLY A 203 27.39 -28.61 -21.42
C GLY A 203 25.87 -28.83 -21.33
N LYS A 204 25.21 -28.35 -20.27
CA LYS A 204 23.74 -28.38 -20.12
C LYS A 204 23.18 -26.98 -20.10
N CYS A 205 21.95 -26.81 -20.56
CA CYS A 205 21.24 -25.53 -20.45
C CYS A 205 20.62 -25.38 -19.07
N THR A 206 20.99 -24.32 -18.38
CA THR A 206 20.49 -24.00 -17.04
C THR A 206 19.65 -22.72 -17.12
N LEU A 207 18.45 -22.80 -16.56
CA LEU A 207 17.55 -21.67 -16.38
C LEU A 207 17.72 -21.08 -14.97
N THR A 208 17.88 -19.77 -14.91
CA THR A 208 17.51 -18.93 -13.76
C THR A 208 16.24 -18.19 -14.14
N ALA A 209 15.13 -18.50 -13.47
CA ALA A 209 13.85 -17.82 -13.73
C ALA A 209 13.95 -16.35 -13.30
N GLY A 210 13.32 -15.48 -14.06
CA GLY A 210 13.36 -14.04 -13.83
C GLY A 210 12.99 -13.25 -15.08
N TRP A 211 13.04 -11.93 -14.96
CA TRP A 211 12.79 -11.04 -16.09
C TRP A 211 13.88 -11.14 -17.14
N SER A 212 13.48 -11.34 -18.40
CA SER A 212 14.44 -11.27 -19.50
C SER A 212 14.86 -9.81 -19.73
N GLY A 213 16.09 -9.61 -20.21
CA GLY A 213 16.64 -8.27 -20.50
C GLY A 213 17.71 -7.86 -19.48
N THR A 214 17.92 -6.55 -19.36
CA THR A 214 18.96 -5.96 -18.48
C THR A 214 18.39 -5.16 -17.32
N VAL A 215 17.06 -4.97 -17.26
CA VAL A 215 16.37 -4.16 -16.26
C VAL A 215 15.08 -4.87 -15.86
N VAL A 216 14.79 -4.90 -14.56
CA VAL A 216 13.50 -5.38 -14.02
C VAL A 216 12.42 -4.36 -14.41
N PRO A 217 11.29 -4.78 -15.00
CA PRO A 217 10.21 -3.87 -15.34
C PRO A 217 9.69 -3.14 -14.09
N SER A 218 9.32 -1.87 -14.25
CA SER A 218 8.61 -1.12 -13.21
C SER A 218 7.23 -1.74 -12.93
N CYS A 219 6.65 -1.40 -11.79
CA CYS A 219 5.32 -1.85 -11.38
C CYS A 219 4.25 -1.65 -12.45
N GLY A 220 3.41 -2.67 -12.64
CA GLY A 220 2.35 -2.68 -13.65
C GLY A 220 2.83 -2.76 -15.09
N LYS A 221 4.13 -2.81 -15.37
CA LYS A 221 4.64 -2.95 -16.75
C LYS A 221 4.77 -4.42 -17.14
N SER A 222 4.38 -4.72 -18.37
CA SER A 222 4.54 -6.03 -18.98
C SER A 222 5.96 -6.22 -19.53
N ALA A 223 6.57 -7.37 -19.26
CA ALA A 223 7.82 -7.79 -19.87
C ALA A 223 7.85 -9.32 -20.08
N GLN A 224 8.90 -9.81 -20.74
CA GLN A 224 9.12 -11.23 -20.93
C GLN A 224 9.76 -11.86 -19.67
N TRP A 225 9.14 -12.89 -19.13
CA TRP A 225 9.61 -13.68 -18.00
C TRP A 225 10.15 -15.04 -18.49
N LEU A 226 11.40 -15.38 -18.16
CA LEU A 226 12.00 -16.64 -18.59
C LEU A 226 11.38 -17.82 -17.84
N THR A 227 10.81 -18.77 -18.58
CA THR A 227 10.17 -19.98 -18.05
C THR A 227 10.87 -21.27 -18.46
N GLY A 228 11.77 -21.21 -19.45
CA GLY A 228 12.51 -22.38 -19.91
C GLY A 228 13.84 -22.03 -20.54
N CYS A 229 14.69 -23.05 -20.65
CA CYS A 229 16.02 -22.95 -21.27
C CYS A 229 16.35 -24.30 -21.89
N THR A 230 16.23 -24.42 -23.21
CA THR A 230 16.43 -25.69 -23.93
C THR A 230 17.72 -25.67 -24.74
N PRO A 231 18.39 -26.83 -24.93
CA PRO A 231 19.49 -26.94 -25.88
C PRO A 231 19.01 -26.60 -27.30
N TYR A 232 19.78 -25.80 -28.03
CA TYR A 232 19.46 -25.44 -29.42
C TYR A 232 20.47 -26.03 -30.40
N PHE A 233 21.76 -25.75 -30.20
CA PHE A 233 22.87 -26.43 -30.88
C PHE A 233 24.05 -26.56 -29.92
N THR A 234 25.11 -27.26 -30.34
CA THR A 234 26.27 -27.54 -29.49
C THR A 234 26.83 -26.28 -28.85
N GLY A 235 26.65 -26.16 -27.53
CA GLY A 235 27.13 -25.03 -26.72
C GLY A 235 26.19 -23.82 -26.65
N ALA A 236 24.99 -23.88 -27.22
CA ALA A 236 24.01 -22.80 -27.18
C ALA A 236 22.68 -23.23 -26.54
N CYS A 237 22.09 -22.31 -25.81
CA CYS A 237 20.79 -22.48 -25.15
C CYS A 237 19.79 -21.46 -25.70
N LEU A 238 18.56 -21.91 -25.91
CA LEU A 238 17.46 -21.08 -26.35
C LEU A 238 16.52 -20.85 -25.16
N PRO A 239 16.34 -19.59 -24.70
CA PRO A 239 15.34 -19.28 -23.69
C PRO A 239 13.93 -19.42 -24.26
N SER A 240 13.00 -19.87 -23.42
CA SER A 240 11.56 -19.67 -23.61
C SER A 240 11.05 -18.71 -22.54
N ALA A 241 10.15 -17.82 -22.96
CA ALA A 241 9.62 -16.76 -22.13
C ALA A 241 8.11 -16.61 -22.32
N VAL A 242 7.46 -16.04 -21.32
CA VAL A 242 6.04 -15.65 -21.37
C VAL A 242 5.91 -14.18 -20.99
N THR A 243 4.96 -13.47 -21.57
CA THR A 243 4.64 -12.11 -21.14
C THR A 243 4.00 -12.15 -19.75
N ARG A 244 4.52 -11.37 -18.81
CA ARG A 244 3.95 -11.14 -17.47
C ARG A 244 3.94 -9.67 -17.12
N VAL A 245 2.97 -9.25 -16.31
CA VAL A 245 2.94 -7.94 -15.66
C VAL A 245 3.73 -8.01 -14.36
N GLN A 246 4.53 -7.01 -14.06
CA GLN A 246 5.18 -6.86 -12.76
C GLN A 246 4.14 -6.52 -11.69
N SER A 247 3.87 -7.47 -10.79
CA SER A 247 3.08 -7.20 -9.59
C SER A 247 3.91 -6.41 -8.58
N CYS A 248 3.27 -5.52 -7.84
CA CYS A 248 3.88 -4.71 -6.80
C CYS A 248 2.99 -4.58 -5.57
N ARG A 249 3.58 -4.13 -4.47
CA ARG A 249 2.90 -3.76 -3.23
C ARG A 249 3.56 -2.52 -2.65
#